data_AF-A0A1Q3SLB9-F1
#
_entry.id   AF-A0A1Q3SLB9-F1
#
_cell.length_a   1.000
_cell.length_b   1.000
_cell.length_c   1.000
_cell.angle_alpha   90.00
_cell.angle_beta   90.00
_cell.angle_gamma   90.00
#
_symmetry.space_group_name_H-M   'P 1'
#
loop_
_entity.id
_entity.type
_entity.pdbx_description
1 polymer ?
#
loop_
_entity_poly.entity_id
_entity_poly.type
_entity_poly.pdbx_seq_one_letter_code
_entity_poly.pdbx_strand_id
1 'polypeptide(L)'
;MEDYCKYQQRLMEAIPVQSIEGKNAFLESLYHFFSLFGLKTFYGLKMQVAQLCRQDQPIEALNLLLDRLNENHFWGNHAKKWWELMRIAVAIAQDLHLDTSDRLYQPLQKLLKLCMDGPQPWQGYNVAYSFVSLSLWSFQRGKTQKALEQVNIAIHADPFWGYPEYLLGWYGLILEGIDPVPHFVRAIQINWNFFQKLKQDPLCQHFPETLQAVKQKILVEKNNSLSIL
;
A
#
# COMPACT_ATOMS: atom_id res chain seq x y z
N MET A 1 1.63 -15.91 -3.39
CA MET A 1 2.15 -14.92 -4.38
C MET A 1 1.34 -14.90 -5.69
N GLU A 2 0.23 -15.67 -5.81
CA GLU A 2 -0.61 -15.74 -7.03
C GLU A 2 -1.81 -14.78 -7.07
N ASP A 3 -2.14 -14.08 -5.98
CA ASP A 3 -3.41 -13.35 -5.87
C ASP A 3 -3.41 -11.94 -6.47
N TYR A 4 -2.25 -11.30 -6.64
CA TYR A 4 -2.20 -9.92 -7.16
C TYR A 4 -2.45 -9.87 -8.68
N CYS A 5 -1.90 -10.81 -9.43
CA CYS A 5 -2.21 -10.99 -10.85
C CYS A 5 -3.70 -11.31 -11.05
N LYS A 6 -4.28 -12.18 -10.23
CA LYS A 6 -5.73 -12.50 -10.28
C LYS A 6 -6.62 -11.30 -9.93
N TYR A 7 -6.18 -10.43 -9.01
CA TYR A 7 -6.89 -9.20 -8.67
C TYR A 7 -6.85 -8.17 -9.80
N GLN A 8 -5.70 -7.98 -10.47
CA GLN A 8 -5.62 -7.14 -11.66
C GLN A 8 -6.43 -7.70 -12.84
N GLN A 9 -6.47 -9.03 -12.98
CA GLN A 9 -7.25 -9.71 -14.01
C GLN A 9 -8.76 -9.50 -13.80
N ARG A 10 -9.25 -9.59 -12.56
CA ARG A 10 -10.67 -9.32 -12.21
C ARG A 10 -11.07 -7.85 -12.39
N LEU A 11 -10.18 -6.91 -12.10
CA LEU A 11 -10.40 -5.48 -12.39
C LEU A 11 -10.51 -5.19 -13.89
N MET A 12 -9.82 -5.99 -14.72
CA MET A 12 -9.90 -5.90 -16.18
C MET A 12 -11.09 -6.67 -16.79
N GLU A 13 -11.67 -7.64 -16.08
CA GLU A 13 -12.86 -8.40 -16.48
C GLU A 13 -14.18 -7.65 -16.18
N ALA A 14 -14.18 -6.71 -15.23
CA ALA A 14 -15.34 -5.89 -14.88
C ALA A 14 -15.71 -4.79 -15.91
N ILE A 15 -14.95 -4.70 -17.01
CA ILE A 15 -15.23 -3.82 -18.15
C ILE A 15 -16.04 -4.65 -19.15
N PRO A 16 -17.31 -4.32 -19.46
CA PRO A 16 -18.11 -5.14 -20.36
C PRO A 16 -17.54 -5.02 -21.77
N VAL A 17 -16.94 -6.10 -22.30
CA VAL A 17 -16.45 -6.13 -23.69
C VAL A 17 -16.76 -7.47 -24.33
N GLN A 18 -17.54 -7.39 -25.41
CA GLN A 18 -17.68 -8.44 -26.40
C GLN A 18 -16.36 -8.64 -27.16
N SER A 19 -15.92 -9.90 -27.20
CA SER A 19 -14.84 -10.51 -28.01
C SER A 19 -13.38 -10.08 -27.77
N ILE A 20 -12.51 -11.10 -27.77
CA ILE A 20 -11.09 -11.06 -27.35
C ILE A 20 -10.18 -10.44 -28.43
N GLU A 21 -10.58 -10.44 -29.70
CA GLU A 21 -9.82 -9.77 -30.78
C GLU A 21 -9.96 -8.24 -30.75
N GLY A 22 -11.07 -7.73 -30.21
CA GLY A 22 -11.28 -6.28 -30.02
C GLY A 22 -10.40 -5.69 -28.90
N LYS A 23 -9.93 -6.48 -27.93
CA LYS A 23 -9.14 -5.99 -26.79
C LYS A 23 -7.79 -5.41 -27.20
N ASN A 24 -7.06 -6.06 -28.12
CA ASN A 24 -5.74 -5.57 -28.52
C ASN A 24 -5.84 -4.35 -29.44
N ALA A 25 -6.75 -4.36 -30.41
CA ALA A 25 -6.98 -3.22 -31.29
C ALA A 25 -7.55 -1.99 -30.53
N PHE A 26 -8.41 -2.20 -29.54
CA PHE A 26 -8.94 -1.14 -28.69
C PHE A 26 -7.87 -0.58 -27.73
N LEU A 27 -7.03 -1.43 -27.14
CA LEU A 27 -5.91 -0.98 -26.29
C LEU A 27 -4.85 -0.24 -27.10
N GLU A 28 -4.55 -0.68 -28.32
CA GLU A 28 -3.64 0.04 -29.23
C GLU A 28 -4.25 1.34 -29.74
N SER A 29 -5.55 1.37 -30.04
CA SER A 29 -6.26 2.59 -30.42
C SER A 29 -6.33 3.60 -29.26
N LEU A 30 -6.57 3.15 -28.03
CA LEU A 30 -6.49 4.00 -26.84
C LEU A 30 -5.06 4.48 -26.61
N TYR A 31 -4.06 3.62 -26.75
CA TYR A 31 -2.65 4.01 -26.66
C TYR A 31 -2.30 5.07 -27.70
N HIS A 32 -2.78 4.91 -28.94
CA HIS A 32 -2.55 5.87 -30.01
C HIS A 32 -3.32 7.19 -29.80
N PHE A 33 -4.54 7.11 -29.27
CA PHE A 33 -5.36 8.27 -28.92
C PHE A 33 -4.76 9.06 -27.76
N PHE A 34 -4.27 8.40 -26.71
CA PHE A 34 -3.62 9.05 -25.58
C PHE A 34 -2.20 9.54 -25.91
N SER A 35 -1.48 8.88 -26.82
CA SER A 35 -0.20 9.39 -27.34
C SER A 35 -0.38 10.63 -28.21
N LEU A 36 -1.48 10.72 -28.96
CA LEU A 36 -1.83 11.87 -29.79
C LEU A 36 -2.45 13.05 -29.02
N PHE A 37 -3.22 12.81 -27.94
CA PHE A 37 -3.97 13.86 -27.24
C PHE A 37 -3.60 14.11 -25.77
N GLY A 38 -2.66 13.37 -25.19
CA GLY A 38 -2.18 13.74 -23.85
C GLY A 38 -1.30 12.72 -23.15
N LEU A 39 -0.03 12.66 -23.57
CA LEU A 39 1.10 12.18 -22.73
C LEU A 39 1.24 12.96 -21.41
N LYS A 40 0.52 14.08 -21.25
CA LYS A 40 0.42 14.89 -20.03
C LYS A 40 -0.78 14.53 -19.13
N THR A 41 -1.57 13.52 -19.50
CA THR A 41 -2.73 13.11 -18.71
C THR A 41 -2.36 11.99 -17.74
N PHE A 42 -3.03 11.98 -16.59
CA PHE A 42 -2.87 10.95 -15.55
C PHE A 42 -2.99 9.50 -16.09
N TYR A 43 -3.92 9.24 -17.02
CA TYR A 43 -4.11 7.92 -17.61
C TYR A 43 -3.00 7.54 -18.60
N GLY A 44 -2.53 8.49 -19.41
CA GLY A 44 -1.39 8.28 -20.30
C GLY A 44 -0.14 7.87 -19.52
N LEU A 45 0.14 8.54 -18.40
CA LEU A 45 1.26 8.19 -17.52
C LEU A 45 1.14 6.76 -16.97
N LYS A 46 -0.03 6.36 -16.47
CA LYS A 46 -0.24 5.00 -15.94
C LYS A 46 -0.01 3.93 -17.02
N MET A 47 -0.44 4.18 -18.25
CA MET A 47 -0.23 3.26 -19.37
C MET A 47 1.26 3.12 -19.70
N GLN A 48 2.00 4.23 -19.73
CA GLN A 48 3.44 4.22 -19.97
C GLN A 48 4.19 3.45 -18.88
N VAL A 49 3.84 3.67 -17.62
CA VAL A 49 4.39 2.92 -16.48
C VAL A 49 4.10 1.43 -16.62
N ALA A 50 2.85 1.06 -16.94
CA ALA A 50 2.48 -0.34 -17.14
C ALA A 50 3.24 -0.99 -18.30
N GLN A 51 3.47 -0.26 -19.39
CA GLN A 51 4.26 -0.72 -20.53
C GLN A 51 5.72 -0.97 -20.14
N LEU A 52 6.36 -0.03 -19.43
CA LEU A 52 7.73 -0.19 -18.95
C LEU A 52 7.86 -1.42 -18.03
N CYS A 53 6.91 -1.61 -17.10
CA CYS A 53 6.90 -2.82 -16.27
C CYS A 53 6.73 -4.11 -17.09
N ARG A 54 5.90 -4.11 -18.15
CA ARG A 54 5.75 -5.28 -19.05
C ARG A 54 7.01 -5.55 -19.88
N GLN A 55 7.81 -4.54 -20.14
CA GLN A 55 9.08 -4.64 -20.85
C GLN A 55 10.25 -4.99 -19.91
N ASP A 56 9.97 -5.36 -18.66
CA ASP A 56 10.97 -5.65 -17.63
C ASP A 56 11.89 -4.45 -17.33
N GLN A 57 11.33 -3.24 -17.38
CA GLN A 57 11.99 -1.95 -17.09
C GLN A 57 11.37 -1.25 -15.86
N PRO A 58 11.34 -1.89 -14.68
CA PRO A 58 10.70 -1.33 -13.48
C PRO A 58 11.45 -0.13 -12.90
N ILE A 59 12.76 0.00 -13.11
CA ILE A 59 13.56 1.13 -12.63
C ILE A 59 13.21 2.39 -13.43
N GLU A 60 13.10 2.28 -14.74
CA GLU A 60 12.67 3.33 -15.65
C GLU A 60 11.24 3.77 -15.33
N ALA A 61 10.34 2.81 -15.07
CA ALA A 61 8.98 3.07 -14.63
C ALA A 61 8.94 3.87 -13.32
N LEU A 62 9.76 3.50 -12.35
CA LEU A 62 9.89 4.21 -11.07
C LEU A 62 10.44 5.62 -11.26
N ASN A 63 11.51 5.79 -12.03
CA ASN A 63 12.11 7.11 -12.29
C ASN A 63 11.11 8.05 -12.97
N LEU A 64 10.36 7.54 -13.96
CA LEU A 64 9.30 8.29 -14.62
C LEU A 64 8.24 8.77 -13.62
N LEU A 65 7.80 7.90 -12.70
CA LEU A 65 6.85 8.28 -11.65
C LEU A 65 7.45 9.32 -10.70
N LEU A 66 8.69 9.13 -10.25
CA LEU A 66 9.37 10.06 -9.33
C LEU A 66 9.54 11.46 -9.95
N ASP A 67 9.78 11.54 -11.25
CA ASP A 67 9.86 12.82 -11.96
C ASP A 67 8.50 13.50 -12.02
N ARG A 68 7.43 12.74 -12.34
CA ARG A 68 6.07 13.29 -12.40
C ARG A 68 5.51 13.68 -11.05
N LEU A 69 5.82 12.93 -10.00
CA LEU A 69 5.44 13.24 -8.62
C LEU A 69 6.11 14.52 -8.12
N ASN A 70 7.30 14.84 -8.64
CA ASN A 70 8.05 16.05 -8.29
C ASN A 70 7.52 17.32 -9.00
N GLU A 71 6.60 17.18 -9.94
CA GLU A 71 6.00 18.33 -10.62
C GLU A 71 4.76 18.86 -9.84
N ASN A 72 4.67 20.18 -9.69
CA ASN A 72 3.60 20.85 -8.92
C ASN A 72 2.19 20.77 -9.54
N HIS A 73 2.04 20.17 -10.72
CA HIS A 73 0.79 20.20 -11.49
C HIS A 73 -0.34 19.34 -10.88
N PHE A 74 -0.03 18.51 -9.88
CA PHE A 74 -1.01 17.66 -9.20
C PHE A 74 -1.44 18.17 -7.81
N TRP A 75 -1.02 19.37 -7.40
CA TRP A 75 -1.41 19.95 -6.11
C TRP A 75 -2.84 20.52 -6.18
N GLY A 76 -3.57 20.54 -5.06
CA GLY A 76 -4.98 20.98 -5.00
C GLY A 76 -5.98 19.90 -5.42
N ASN A 77 -6.86 20.19 -6.39
CA ASN A 77 -7.94 19.29 -6.85
C ASN A 77 -7.47 17.95 -7.45
N HIS A 78 -6.16 17.73 -7.54
CA HIS A 78 -5.55 16.51 -8.07
C HIS A 78 -4.77 15.71 -7.02
N ALA A 79 -4.84 16.07 -5.74
CA ALA A 79 -4.15 15.38 -4.64
C ALA A 79 -4.42 13.86 -4.62
N LYS A 80 -5.66 13.43 -4.89
CA LYS A 80 -6.01 12.01 -4.96
C LYS A 80 -5.24 11.26 -6.07
N LYS A 81 -5.07 11.89 -7.23
CA LYS A 81 -4.32 11.32 -8.36
C LYS A 81 -2.83 11.27 -8.06
N TRP A 82 -2.29 12.30 -7.41
CA TRP A 82 -0.90 12.30 -6.95
C TRP A 82 -0.63 11.13 -6.00
N TRP A 83 -1.49 10.94 -4.99
CA TRP A 83 -1.36 9.82 -4.05
C TRP A 83 -1.52 8.45 -4.72
N GLU A 84 -2.34 8.35 -5.77
CA GLU A 84 -2.41 7.12 -6.56
C GLU A 84 -1.11 6.82 -7.31
N LEU A 85 -0.47 7.82 -7.91
CA LEU A 85 0.85 7.66 -8.53
C LEU A 85 1.92 7.32 -7.49
N MET A 86 1.88 7.95 -6.31
CA MET A 86 2.77 7.64 -5.20
C MET A 86 2.63 6.18 -4.78
N ARG A 87 1.39 5.69 -4.62
CA ARG A 87 1.13 4.27 -4.30
C ARG A 87 1.72 3.33 -5.35
N ILE A 88 1.60 3.66 -6.64
CA ILE A 88 2.18 2.85 -7.72
C ILE A 88 3.71 2.85 -7.64
N ALA A 89 4.33 4.01 -7.40
CA ALA A 89 5.79 4.13 -7.24
C ALA A 89 6.28 3.30 -6.05
N VAL A 90 5.55 3.34 -4.94
CA VAL A 90 5.81 2.52 -3.75
C VAL A 90 5.69 1.02 -4.06
N ALA A 91 4.67 0.59 -4.79
CA ALA A 91 4.50 -0.82 -5.15
C ALA A 91 5.67 -1.32 -6.02
N ILE A 92 6.06 -0.56 -7.05
CA ILE A 92 7.22 -0.89 -7.90
C ILE A 92 8.50 -0.95 -7.06
N ALA A 93 8.68 -0.03 -6.12
CA ALA A 93 9.81 -0.04 -5.21
C ALA A 93 9.83 -1.28 -4.30
N GLN A 94 8.68 -1.76 -3.84
CA GLN A 94 8.60 -3.00 -3.06
C GLN A 94 8.97 -4.22 -3.89
N ASP A 95 8.48 -4.31 -5.13
CA ASP A 95 8.78 -5.43 -6.04
C ASP A 95 10.26 -5.49 -6.42
N LEU A 96 10.91 -4.33 -6.50
CA LEU A 96 12.35 -4.22 -6.75
C LEU A 96 13.23 -4.49 -5.52
N HIS A 97 12.64 -4.74 -4.35
CA HIS A 97 13.35 -4.89 -3.07
C HIS A 97 14.35 -3.74 -2.82
N LEU A 98 13.96 -2.48 -3.11
CA LEU A 98 14.86 -1.31 -2.96
C LEU A 98 15.40 -1.14 -1.53
N ASP A 99 14.77 -1.77 -0.55
CA ASP A 99 15.21 -1.80 0.85
C ASP A 99 16.56 -2.50 1.03
N THR A 100 16.97 -3.36 0.09
CA THR A 100 18.15 -4.24 0.20
C THR A 100 19.31 -3.93 -0.76
N SER A 101 19.14 -3.01 -1.71
CA SER A 101 20.12 -2.75 -2.78
C SER A 101 20.70 -1.34 -2.74
N ASP A 102 22.03 -1.22 -2.64
CA ASP A 102 22.76 0.05 -2.62
C ASP A 102 22.51 0.91 -3.88
N ARG A 103 22.31 0.26 -5.04
CA ARG A 103 22.04 0.95 -6.31
C ARG A 103 20.71 1.72 -6.30
N LEU A 104 19.86 1.45 -5.33
CA LEU A 104 18.48 1.90 -5.29
C LEU A 104 18.19 2.80 -4.07
N TYR A 105 19.25 3.17 -3.33
CA TYR A 105 19.16 4.09 -2.20
C TYR A 105 18.62 5.47 -2.60
N GLN A 106 19.11 6.04 -3.70
CA GLN A 106 18.72 7.39 -4.15
C GLN A 106 17.24 7.48 -4.56
N PRO A 107 16.70 6.59 -5.44
CA PRO A 107 15.27 6.54 -5.72
C PRO A 107 14.40 6.41 -4.47
N LEU A 108 14.83 5.58 -3.52
CA LEU A 108 14.10 5.42 -2.26
C LEU A 108 14.13 6.70 -1.41
N GLN A 109 15.26 7.41 -1.29
CA GLN A 109 15.28 8.70 -0.58
C GLN A 109 14.38 9.74 -1.25
N LYS A 110 14.35 9.80 -2.59
CA LYS A 110 13.44 10.69 -3.33
C LYS A 110 11.98 10.32 -3.06
N LEU A 111 11.64 9.02 -3.07
CA LEU A 111 10.30 8.52 -2.77
C LEU A 111 9.87 8.87 -1.33
N LEU A 112 10.74 8.63 -0.36
CA LEU A 112 10.52 9.00 1.05
C LEU A 112 10.23 10.49 1.20
N LYS A 113 11.06 11.33 0.59
CA LYS A 113 10.91 12.78 0.64
C LYS A 113 9.59 13.22 0.01
N LEU A 114 9.31 12.77 -1.21
CA LEU A 114 8.09 13.13 -1.91
C LEU A 114 6.85 12.74 -1.09
N CYS A 115 6.83 11.55 -0.47
CA CYS A 115 5.72 11.11 0.37
C CYS A 115 5.50 12.03 1.58
N MET A 116 6.57 12.51 2.23
CA MET A 116 6.48 13.45 3.35
C MET A 116 6.05 14.86 2.89
N ASP A 117 6.47 15.28 1.70
CA ASP A 117 6.11 16.56 1.09
C ASP A 117 4.75 16.51 0.34
N GLY A 118 4.08 15.35 0.39
CA GLY A 118 2.87 15.08 -0.37
C GLY A 118 1.67 15.97 0.02
N PRO A 119 0.69 16.15 -0.89
CA PRO A 119 -0.41 17.07 -0.68
C PRO A 119 -1.29 16.66 0.50
N GLN A 120 -1.66 17.67 1.30
CA GLN A 120 -2.61 17.57 2.41
C GLN A 120 -4.06 17.75 1.93
N PRO A 121 -5.06 17.22 2.66
CA PRO A 121 -4.92 16.38 3.86
C PRO A 121 -4.45 14.95 3.51
N TRP A 122 -3.67 14.35 4.41
CA TRP A 122 -3.25 12.95 4.33
C TRP A 122 -4.40 11.99 4.64
N GLN A 123 -5.25 11.72 3.65
CA GLN A 123 -6.44 10.86 3.79
C GLN A 123 -6.62 9.87 2.64
N GLY A 124 -7.19 8.71 3.00
CA GLY A 124 -7.57 7.63 2.12
C GLY A 124 -6.51 6.54 1.95
N TYR A 125 -6.97 5.41 1.41
CA TYR A 125 -6.19 4.19 1.19
C TYR A 125 -4.82 4.41 0.52
N ASN A 126 -4.73 5.26 -0.50
CA ASN A 126 -3.46 5.48 -1.23
C ASN A 126 -2.38 6.10 -0.33
N VAL A 127 -2.77 7.01 0.57
CA VAL A 127 -1.88 7.60 1.58
C VAL A 127 -1.47 6.52 2.57
N ALA A 128 -2.45 5.82 3.15
CA ALA A 128 -2.21 4.79 4.15
C ALA A 128 -1.27 3.70 3.61
N TYR A 129 -1.51 3.20 2.40
CA TYR A 129 -0.66 2.20 1.76
C TYR A 129 0.78 2.68 1.60
N SER A 130 0.96 3.90 1.13
CA SER A 130 2.29 4.48 0.95
C SER A 130 3.03 4.56 2.29
N PHE A 131 2.37 5.08 3.33
CA PHE A 131 2.97 5.22 4.66
C PHE A 131 3.23 3.87 5.36
N VAL A 132 2.44 2.83 5.11
CA VAL A 132 2.74 1.46 5.56
C VAL A 132 4.05 0.96 4.97
N SER A 133 4.23 1.08 3.65
CA SER A 133 5.45 0.60 3.01
C SER A 133 6.68 1.38 3.49
N LEU A 134 6.52 2.68 3.66
CA LEU A 134 7.55 3.55 4.23
C LEU A 134 7.92 3.14 5.67
N SER A 135 6.93 2.83 6.50
CA SER A 135 7.12 2.34 7.86
C SER A 135 7.95 1.06 7.87
N LEU A 136 7.60 0.08 7.02
CA LEU A 136 8.34 -1.17 6.88
C LEU A 136 9.81 -0.93 6.54
N TRP A 137 10.08 -0.09 5.53
CA TRP A 137 11.46 0.24 5.14
C TRP A 137 12.24 0.97 6.24
N SER A 138 11.60 1.87 6.98
CA SER A 138 12.21 2.52 8.14
C SER A 138 12.56 1.49 9.23
N PHE A 139 11.64 0.58 9.53
CA PHE A 139 11.83 -0.46 10.54
C PHE A 139 12.96 -1.42 10.18
N GLN A 140 12.99 -1.92 8.94
CA GLN A 140 14.05 -2.79 8.42
C GLN A 140 15.45 -2.15 8.51
N ARG A 141 15.52 -0.81 8.49
CA ARG A 141 16.76 -0.03 8.63
C ARG A 141 17.09 0.37 10.07
N GLY A 142 16.38 -0.19 11.04
CA GLY A 142 16.53 0.15 12.47
C GLY A 142 16.05 1.56 12.83
N LYS A 143 15.33 2.26 11.94
CA LYS A 143 14.77 3.60 12.20
C LYS A 143 13.40 3.47 12.86
N THR A 144 13.38 2.83 14.02
CA THR A 144 12.17 2.41 14.74
C THR A 144 11.21 3.57 14.99
N GLN A 145 11.69 4.67 15.56
CA GLN A 145 10.84 5.84 15.85
C GLN A 145 10.13 6.37 14.60
N LYS A 146 10.85 6.44 13.48
CA LYS A 146 10.30 6.89 12.20
C LYS A 146 9.27 5.91 11.64
N ALA A 147 9.49 4.61 11.80
CA ALA A 147 8.50 3.60 11.44
C ALA A 147 7.20 3.80 12.22
N LEU A 148 7.30 4.02 13.54
CA LEU A 148 6.14 4.28 14.40
C LEU A 148 5.38 5.56 14.01
N GLU A 149 6.08 6.64 13.67
CA GLU A 149 5.45 7.86 13.14
C GLU A 149 4.70 7.58 11.83
N GLN A 150 5.31 6.84 10.91
CA GLN A 150 4.75 6.54 9.60
C GLN A 150 3.54 5.60 9.68
N VAL A 151 3.58 4.55 10.50
CA VAL A 151 2.42 3.66 10.68
C VAL A 151 1.26 4.40 11.34
N ASN A 152 1.54 5.32 12.28
CA ASN A 152 0.49 6.17 12.86
C ASN A 152 -0.15 7.08 11.81
N ILE A 153 0.62 7.68 10.91
CA ILE A 153 0.05 8.44 9.78
C ILE A 153 -0.87 7.53 8.95
N ALA A 154 -0.46 6.28 8.68
CA ALA A 154 -1.27 5.34 7.91
C ALA A 154 -2.59 4.97 8.61
N ILE A 155 -2.58 4.75 9.94
CA ILE A 155 -3.78 4.49 10.75
C ILE A 155 -4.80 5.63 10.59
N HIS A 156 -4.33 6.88 10.69
CA HIS A 156 -5.21 8.04 10.59
C HIS A 156 -5.66 8.35 9.16
N ALA A 157 -4.82 8.03 8.17
CA ALA A 157 -5.14 8.26 6.77
C ALA A 157 -6.30 7.37 6.31
N ASP A 158 -6.34 6.09 6.71
CA ASP A 158 -7.47 5.20 6.43
C ASP A 158 -7.81 4.30 7.63
N PRO A 159 -8.69 4.78 8.54
CA PRO A 159 -9.06 4.03 9.74
C PRO A 159 -9.85 2.74 9.48
N PHE A 160 -10.31 2.52 8.24
CA PHE A 160 -11.05 1.34 7.84
C PHE A 160 -10.18 0.29 7.15
N TRP A 161 -8.91 0.60 6.90
CA TRP A 161 -7.94 -0.38 6.43
C TRP A 161 -7.17 -0.92 7.62
N GLY A 162 -7.50 -2.13 8.10
CA GLY A 162 -6.93 -2.68 9.35
C GLY A 162 -5.46 -3.09 9.31
N TYR A 163 -4.76 -2.94 8.18
CA TYR A 163 -3.37 -3.38 8.03
C TYR A 163 -2.35 -2.56 8.84
N PRO A 164 -2.41 -1.21 8.92
CA PRO A 164 -1.53 -0.42 9.76
C PRO A 164 -1.64 -0.79 11.24
N GLU A 165 -2.85 -1.07 11.74
CA GLU A 165 -3.07 -1.58 13.11
C GLU A 165 -2.42 -2.96 13.29
N TYR A 166 -2.60 -3.88 12.34
CA TYR A 166 -1.90 -5.17 12.38
C TYR A 166 -0.38 -4.98 12.42
N LEU A 167 0.16 -4.06 11.61
CA LEU A 167 1.59 -3.77 11.56
C LEU A 167 2.12 -3.17 12.86
N LEU A 168 1.37 -2.26 13.49
CA LEU A 168 1.75 -1.68 14.78
C LEU A 168 1.74 -2.74 15.90
N GLY A 169 0.75 -3.64 15.90
CA GLY A 169 0.75 -4.81 16.78
C GLY A 169 1.98 -5.71 16.54
N TRP A 170 2.35 -5.93 15.28
CA TRP A 170 3.54 -6.71 14.92
C TRP A 170 4.84 -6.05 15.43
N TYR A 171 4.96 -4.73 15.34
CA TYR A 171 6.08 -4.00 15.95
C TYR A 171 6.12 -4.15 17.46
N GLY A 172 4.97 -4.14 18.15
CA GLY A 172 4.89 -4.33 19.60
C GLY A 172 5.32 -5.71 20.09
N LEU A 173 5.43 -6.71 19.22
CA LEU A 173 6.05 -8.00 19.57
C LEU A 173 7.58 -7.90 19.71
N ILE A 174 8.20 -6.93 19.05
CA ILE A 174 9.66 -6.79 18.94
C ILE A 174 10.17 -5.63 19.79
N LEU A 175 9.37 -4.56 19.88
CA LEU A 175 9.74 -3.32 20.53
C LEU A 175 9.15 -3.23 21.93
N GLU A 176 9.94 -2.74 22.88
CA GLU A 176 9.43 -2.39 24.20
C GLU A 176 8.52 -1.15 24.14
N GLY A 177 7.52 -1.10 25.02
CA GLY A 177 6.65 0.08 25.20
C GLY A 177 5.42 0.16 24.29
N ILE A 178 5.20 -0.83 23.42
CA ILE A 178 3.99 -0.94 22.60
C ILE A 178 3.26 -2.22 23.02
N ASP A 179 2.03 -2.09 23.53
CA ASP A 179 1.19 -3.26 23.78
C ASP A 179 0.63 -3.78 22.44
N PRO A 180 0.99 -4.99 21.98
CA PRO A 180 0.54 -5.50 20.70
C PRO A 180 -0.94 -5.90 20.68
N VAL A 181 -1.53 -6.23 21.84
CA VAL A 181 -2.86 -6.84 21.93
C VAL A 181 -3.97 -5.90 21.43
N PRO A 182 -4.07 -4.63 21.88
CA PRO A 182 -5.10 -3.71 21.40
C PRO A 182 -5.06 -3.49 19.89
N HIS A 183 -3.87 -3.40 19.31
CA HIS A 183 -3.67 -3.19 17.88
C HIS A 183 -4.11 -4.40 17.05
N PHE A 184 -3.77 -5.61 17.47
CA PHE A 184 -4.28 -6.81 16.80
C PHE A 184 -5.79 -6.96 16.92
N VAL A 185 -6.37 -6.68 18.09
CA VAL A 185 -7.82 -6.69 18.28
C VAL A 185 -8.49 -5.69 17.33
N ARG A 186 -7.97 -4.46 17.26
CA ARG A 186 -8.50 -3.42 16.38
C ARG A 186 -8.43 -3.82 14.90
N ALA A 187 -7.31 -4.38 14.45
CA ALA A 187 -7.16 -4.89 13.09
C ALA A 187 -8.22 -5.95 12.76
N ILE A 188 -8.48 -6.88 13.70
CA ILE A 188 -9.45 -7.98 13.51
C ILE A 188 -10.89 -7.47 13.52
N GLN A 189 -11.22 -6.47 14.35
CA GLN A 189 -12.52 -5.80 14.33
C GLN A 189 -12.80 -5.15 12.98
N ILE A 190 -11.79 -4.53 12.36
CA ILE A 190 -11.90 -3.92 11.03
C ILE A 190 -12.01 -5.00 9.95
N ASN A 191 -11.19 -6.05 10.02
CA ASN A 191 -11.23 -7.16 9.07
C ASN A 191 -10.85 -8.49 9.74
N TRP A 192 -11.83 -9.39 9.82
CA TRP A 192 -11.68 -10.69 10.47
C TRP A 192 -10.56 -11.56 9.90
N ASN A 193 -10.17 -11.37 8.64
CA ASN A 193 -9.08 -12.12 8.01
C ASN A 193 -7.74 -11.94 8.73
N PHE A 194 -7.55 -10.84 9.48
CA PHE A 194 -6.37 -10.64 10.30
C PHE A 194 -6.23 -11.67 11.42
N PHE A 195 -7.32 -12.30 11.87
CA PHE A 195 -7.24 -13.36 12.87
C PHE A 195 -6.52 -14.60 12.32
N GLN A 196 -6.80 -14.96 11.06
CA GLN A 196 -6.10 -16.07 10.41
C GLN A 196 -4.65 -15.70 10.10
N LYS A 197 -4.41 -14.46 9.63
CA LYS A 197 -3.05 -13.95 9.39
C LYS A 197 -2.20 -14.03 10.65
N LEU A 198 -2.73 -13.54 11.78
CA LEU A 198 -2.06 -13.56 13.09
C LEU A 198 -1.70 -14.97 13.53
N LYS A 199 -2.59 -15.95 13.35
CA LYS A 199 -2.34 -17.36 13.74
C LYS A 199 -1.27 -18.04 12.88
N GLN A 200 -1.13 -17.62 11.63
CA GLN A 200 -0.22 -18.22 10.65
C GLN A 200 1.13 -17.50 10.58
N ASP A 201 1.22 -16.29 11.16
CA ASP A 201 2.44 -15.49 11.17
C ASP A 201 3.51 -16.15 12.07
N PRO A 202 4.68 -16.53 11.52
CA PRO A 202 5.70 -17.23 12.29
C PRO A 202 6.19 -16.46 13.51
N LEU A 203 6.29 -15.12 13.42
CA LEU A 203 6.72 -14.32 14.56
C LEU A 203 5.67 -14.40 15.67
N CYS A 204 4.40 -14.24 15.32
CA CYS A 204 3.31 -14.24 16.30
C CYS A 204 3.17 -15.59 17.02
N GLN A 205 3.54 -16.70 16.37
CA GLN A 205 3.57 -18.03 16.99
C GLN A 205 4.61 -18.15 18.12
N HIS A 206 5.64 -17.30 18.14
CA HIS A 206 6.59 -17.23 19.25
C HIS A 206 6.04 -16.49 20.48
N PHE A 207 4.86 -15.87 20.39
CA PHE A 207 4.20 -15.12 21.48
C PHE A 207 2.80 -15.68 21.80
N PRO A 208 2.71 -16.94 22.28
CA PRO A 208 1.43 -17.63 22.50
C PRO A 208 0.52 -16.93 23.53
N GLU A 209 1.10 -16.29 24.55
CA GLU A 209 0.37 -15.49 25.54
C GLU A 209 -0.33 -14.28 24.90
N THR A 210 0.32 -13.61 23.95
CA THR A 210 -0.28 -12.52 23.17
C THR A 210 -1.45 -13.02 22.33
N LEU A 211 -1.28 -14.15 21.63
CA LEU A 211 -2.35 -14.78 20.86
C LEU A 211 -3.56 -15.16 21.73
N GLN A 212 -3.30 -15.69 22.92
CA GLN A 212 -4.36 -16.04 23.88
C GLN A 212 -5.10 -14.79 24.37
N ALA A 213 -4.38 -13.72 24.72
CA ALA A 213 -4.97 -12.45 25.14
C ALA A 213 -5.85 -11.83 24.04
N VAL A 214 -5.38 -11.82 22.79
CA VAL A 214 -6.16 -11.36 21.63
C VAL A 214 -7.44 -12.19 21.47
N LYS A 215 -7.33 -13.52 21.52
CA LYS A 215 -8.49 -14.43 21.41
C LYS A 215 -9.51 -14.17 22.52
N GLN A 216 -9.07 -13.97 23.76
CA GLN A 216 -9.95 -13.69 24.89
C GLN A 216 -10.71 -12.37 24.70
N LYS A 217 -10.02 -11.28 24.33
CA LYS A 217 -10.68 -9.97 24.11
C LYS A 217 -11.73 -10.02 23.01
N ILE A 218 -11.41 -10.66 21.88
CA ILE A 218 -12.34 -10.80 20.75
C ILE A 218 -13.59 -11.60 21.13
N LEU A 219 -13.45 -12.66 21.92
CA LEU A 219 -14.58 -13.48 22.36
C LEU A 219 -15.50 -12.72 23.34
N VAL A 220 -14.91 -11.95 24.27
CA VAL A 220 -15.67 -11.13 25.22
C VAL A 220 -16.47 -10.04 24.48
N GLU A 221 -15.83 -9.34 23.55
CA GLU A 221 -16.51 -8.31 22.75
C GLU A 221 -17.64 -8.90 21.91
N LYS A 222 -17.45 -10.08 21.30
CA LYS A 222 -18.51 -10.74 20.53
C LYS A 222 -19.72 -11.11 21.40
N ASN A 223 -19.49 -11.59 22.62
CA ASN A 223 -20.55 -11.94 23.56
C ASN A 223 -21.30 -10.70 24.08
N ASN A 224 -20.60 -9.59 24.29
CA ASN A 224 -21.22 -8.31 24.67
C ASN A 224 -22.08 -7.72 23.55
N SER A 225 -21.64 -7.83 22.28
CA SER A 225 -22.44 -7.38 21.12
C SER A 225 -23.71 -8.21 20.91
N LEU A 226 -23.73 -9.48 21.33
CA LEU A 226 -24.89 -10.38 21.22
C LEU A 226 -25.87 -10.28 22.39
N SER A 227 -25.48 -9.63 23.50
CA SER A 227 -26.33 -9.45 24.68
C SER A 227 -27.05 -8.10 24.74
N ILE A 228 -26.81 -7.23 23.74
CA ILE A 228 -27.44 -5.92 23.56
C ILE A 228 -28.53 -5.95 22.46
N LEU A 229 -28.76 -7.12 21.85
CA LEU A 229 -29.85 -7.40 20.90
C LEU A 229 -30.92 -8.28 21.57
#